data_AF-A0A803VPG2-F1
#
_entry.id   AF-A0A803VPG2-F1
#
_cell.length_a   1.000
_cell.length_b   1.000
_cell.length_c   1.000
_cell.angle_alpha   90.00
_cell.angle_beta   90.00
_cell.angle_gamma   90.00
#
_symmetry.space_group_name_H-M   'P 1'
#
loop_
_entity.id
_entity.type
_entity.pdbx_description
1 polymer ?
#
loop_
_entity_poly.entity_id
_entity_poly.type
_entity_poly.pdbx_seq_one_letter_code
_entity_poly.pdbx_strand_id
1 'polypeptide(L)'
;ARRRGTGAAGAPPAAVTLSRASHQSVCLSACLSVPQAREALEKGEVPVGCLLVYDGEVIGRGRNEATRHAEMVAIDRVLDWCKQHERDYREVFPQLVLYVTVEPCIMCAAALRLMSILSCCGSVLSISSDAMVDSGDPFECSSGYRAEEAVELLKAFYRQENPNAPKSKVRKKDRRQ
;
A
#
# COMPACT_ATOMS: atom_id res chain seq x y z
N ALA A 1 -48.20 16.03 3.94
CA ALA A 1 -47.12 16.72 4.67
C ALA A 1 -46.70 15.88 5.88
N ARG A 2 -45.69 15.00 5.72
CA ARG A 2 -45.18 14.14 6.80
C ARG A 2 -43.99 14.83 7.50
N ARG A 3 -44.04 14.84 8.82
CA ARG A 3 -43.07 15.42 9.76
C ARG A 3 -41.68 14.80 9.55
N ARG A 4 -40.63 15.63 9.44
CA ARG A 4 -39.22 15.23 9.59
C ARG A 4 -38.84 15.44 11.06
N GLY A 5 -38.84 14.35 11.83
CA GLY A 5 -38.28 14.30 13.18
C GLY A 5 -37.03 13.43 13.18
N THR A 6 -35.92 14.03 13.61
CA THR A 6 -34.80 13.43 14.36
C THR A 6 -34.35 12.02 13.96
N GLY A 7 -33.30 11.94 13.15
CA GLY A 7 -32.47 10.73 13.00
C GLY A 7 -31.12 10.99 13.68
N ALA A 8 -30.82 10.16 14.68
CA ALA A 8 -29.61 10.21 15.49
C ALA A 8 -28.34 10.26 14.64
N ALA A 9 -27.43 11.17 14.97
CA ALA A 9 -26.05 11.11 14.51
C ALA A 9 -25.44 9.81 15.07
N GLY A 10 -25.32 8.80 14.20
CA GLY A 10 -24.56 7.59 14.49
C GLY A 10 -23.11 7.99 14.76
N ALA A 11 -22.60 7.57 15.91
CA ALA A 11 -21.19 7.74 16.25
C ALA A 11 -20.31 7.19 15.13
N PRO A 12 -19.21 7.87 14.75
CA PRO A 12 -18.25 7.32 13.80
C PRO A 12 -17.70 5.99 14.36
N PRO A 13 -17.49 4.96 13.53
CA PRO A 13 -16.92 3.71 13.98
C PRO A 13 -15.57 3.99 14.65
N ALA A 14 -15.38 3.37 15.82
CA ALA A 14 -14.27 3.61 16.71
C ALA A 14 -12.94 3.64 15.96
N ALA A 15 -12.27 4.79 16.02
CA ALA A 15 -10.89 4.93 15.61
C ALA A 15 -10.09 3.81 16.29
N VAL A 16 -9.54 2.89 15.50
CA VAL A 16 -8.66 1.83 15.99
C VAL A 16 -7.36 2.51 16.41
N THR A 17 -7.37 3.08 17.61
CA THR A 17 -6.17 3.66 18.22
C THR A 17 -5.26 2.47 18.53
N LEU A 18 -4.29 2.21 17.65
CA LEU A 18 -3.38 1.08 17.78
C LEU A 18 -2.65 1.19 19.12
N SER A 19 -2.92 0.25 20.04
CA SER A 19 -2.26 0.22 21.34
C SER A 19 -0.78 -0.14 21.18
N ARG A 20 0.05 0.09 22.20
CA ARG A 20 1.48 -0.31 22.18
C ARG A 20 1.71 -1.80 21.88
N ALA A 21 0.74 -2.69 22.15
CA ALA A 21 0.82 -4.10 21.77
C ALA A 21 0.63 -4.31 20.26
N SER A 22 -0.21 -3.48 19.63
CA SER A 22 -0.47 -3.47 18.20
C SER A 22 0.75 -2.97 17.41
N HIS A 23 1.57 -2.09 17.98
CA HIS A 23 2.84 -1.68 17.36
C HIS A 23 3.82 -2.85 17.18
N GLN A 24 3.82 -3.83 18.07
CA GLN A 24 4.74 -4.98 17.97
C GLN A 24 4.28 -5.97 16.90
N SER A 25 2.97 -6.17 16.74
CA SER A 25 2.42 -6.94 15.60
C SER A 25 2.60 -6.21 14.27
N VAL A 26 2.43 -4.88 14.26
CA VAL A 26 2.70 -4.00 13.10
C VAL A 26 4.14 -4.12 12.63
N CYS A 27 5.12 -4.04 13.55
CA CYS A 27 6.53 -4.24 13.21
C CYS A 27 6.80 -5.64 12.65
N LEU A 28 6.15 -6.68 13.19
CA LEU A 28 6.30 -8.05 12.71
C LEU A 28 5.69 -8.25 11.31
N SER A 29 4.54 -7.64 11.04
CA SER A 29 3.89 -7.67 9.72
C SER A 29 4.64 -6.82 8.69
N ALA A 30 5.19 -5.67 9.07
CA ALA A 30 6.13 -4.92 8.23
C ALA A 30 7.41 -5.73 7.98
N CYS A 31 7.85 -6.55 8.94
CA CYS A 31 8.95 -7.47 8.71
C CYS A 31 8.64 -8.47 7.58
N LEU A 32 7.37 -8.89 7.51
CA LEU A 32 6.86 -9.88 6.57
C LEU A 32 6.58 -9.33 5.17
N SER A 33 6.61 -8.02 4.90
CA SER A 33 6.43 -7.45 3.55
C SER A 33 7.74 -7.31 2.76
N VAL A 34 8.88 -7.31 3.49
CA VAL A 34 10.22 -7.24 2.90
C VAL A 34 10.60 -8.49 2.08
N PRO A 35 10.25 -9.73 2.47
CA PRO A 35 10.45 -10.90 1.62
C PRO A 35 9.85 -10.75 0.22
N GLN A 36 8.66 -10.15 0.09
CA GLN A 36 7.95 -9.93 -1.17
C GLN A 36 8.69 -8.89 -2.02
N ALA A 37 9.22 -7.85 -1.39
CA ALA A 37 10.09 -6.88 -2.05
C ALA A 37 11.42 -7.52 -2.54
N ARG A 38 11.99 -8.45 -1.76
CA ARG A 38 13.17 -9.23 -2.17
C ARG A 38 12.86 -10.16 -3.35
N GLU A 39 11.73 -10.86 -3.31
CA GLU A 39 11.29 -11.70 -4.42
C GLU A 39 11.04 -10.90 -5.70
N ALA A 40 10.53 -9.66 -5.59
CA ALA A 40 10.43 -8.76 -6.74
C ALA A 40 11.82 -8.39 -7.27
N LEU A 41 12.77 -8.06 -6.39
CA LEU A 41 14.16 -7.77 -6.78
C LEU A 41 14.82 -8.95 -7.52
N GLU A 42 14.65 -10.17 -7.02
CA GLU A 42 15.17 -11.39 -7.64
C GLU A 42 14.60 -11.64 -9.03
N LYS A 43 13.37 -11.18 -9.28
CA LYS A 43 12.72 -11.22 -10.59
C LYS A 43 13.07 -10.05 -11.51
N GLY A 44 13.93 -9.14 -11.07
CA GLY A 44 14.28 -7.93 -11.82
C GLY A 44 13.16 -6.88 -11.85
N GLU A 45 12.19 -6.98 -10.95
CA GLU A 45 11.10 -6.03 -10.78
C GLU A 45 11.43 -5.01 -9.68
N VAL A 46 10.76 -3.85 -9.71
CA VAL A 46 10.92 -2.83 -8.65
C VAL A 46 10.59 -3.46 -7.29
N PRO A 47 11.48 -3.37 -6.27
CA PRO A 47 11.34 -4.11 -5.01
C PRO A 47 10.30 -3.47 -4.08
N VAL A 48 9.03 -3.60 -4.46
CA VAL A 48 7.88 -3.16 -3.67
C VAL A 48 7.11 -4.39 -3.24
N GLY A 49 6.87 -4.51 -1.94
CA GLY A 49 6.11 -5.58 -1.32
C GLY A 49 4.99 -5.00 -0.46
N CYS A 50 3.85 -5.70 -0.42
CA CYS A 50 2.75 -5.33 0.44
C CYS A 50 2.03 -6.55 1.04
N LEU A 51 1.33 -6.29 2.14
CA LEU A 51 0.53 -7.26 2.88
C LEU A 51 -0.79 -6.62 3.32
N LEU A 52 -1.87 -7.38 3.20
CA LEU A 52 -3.17 -7.05 3.77
C LEU A 52 -3.46 -8.02 4.92
N VAL A 53 -3.72 -7.45 6.10
CA VAL A 53 -3.99 -8.18 7.33
C VAL A 53 -5.43 -7.97 7.74
N TYR A 54 -6.14 -9.06 8.01
CA TYR A 54 -7.50 -9.08 8.54
C TYR A 54 -7.48 -9.84 9.87
N ASP A 55 -7.96 -9.22 10.95
CA ASP A 55 -8.04 -9.85 12.28
C ASP A 55 -6.72 -10.52 12.75
N GLY A 56 -5.58 -9.89 12.44
CA GLY A 56 -4.25 -10.41 12.78
C GLY A 56 -3.70 -11.48 11.81
N GLU A 57 -4.47 -11.92 10.83
CA GLU A 57 -4.05 -12.89 9.81
C GLU A 57 -3.71 -12.20 8.48
N VAL A 58 -2.60 -12.62 7.85
CA VAL A 58 -2.23 -12.13 6.51
C VAL A 58 -3.07 -12.84 5.45
N ILE A 59 -4.09 -12.17 4.94
CA ILE A 59 -5.00 -12.71 3.92
C ILE A 59 -4.61 -12.31 2.49
N GLY A 60 -3.80 -11.26 2.33
CA GLY A 60 -3.32 -10.81 1.03
C GLY A 60 -1.81 -10.55 1.04
N ARG A 61 -1.11 -11.09 0.03
CA ARG A 61 0.32 -10.81 -0.20
C ARG A 61 0.49 -10.29 -1.62
N GLY A 62 1.21 -9.20 -1.78
CA GLY A 62 1.47 -8.59 -3.07
C GLY A 62 2.93 -8.19 -3.22
N ARG A 63 3.42 -8.26 -4.46
CA ARG A 63 4.68 -7.69 -4.89
C ARG A 63 4.48 -7.03 -6.24
N ASN A 64 5.39 -6.15 -6.63
CA ASN A 64 5.34 -5.60 -7.99
C ASN A 64 5.53 -6.74 -9.02
N GLU A 65 4.62 -6.83 -9.99
CA GLU A 65 4.66 -7.81 -11.08
C GLU A 65 4.37 -7.08 -12.40
N ALA A 66 5.44 -6.75 -13.14
CA ALA A 66 5.39 -5.96 -14.37
C ALA A 66 4.60 -4.64 -14.21
N THR A 67 3.43 -4.55 -14.84
CA THR A 67 2.55 -3.36 -14.78
C THR A 67 1.65 -3.34 -13.55
N ARG A 68 1.65 -4.41 -12.74
CA ARG A 68 0.78 -4.55 -11.58
C ARG A 68 1.54 -4.20 -10.31
N HIS A 69 1.09 -3.12 -9.67
CA HIS A 69 1.63 -2.70 -8.38
C HIS A 69 1.28 -3.70 -7.29
N ALA A 70 2.14 -3.77 -6.27
CA ALA A 70 2.02 -4.74 -5.18
C ALA A 70 0.62 -4.68 -4.52
N GLU A 71 0.09 -3.48 -4.27
CA GLU A 71 -1.18 -3.25 -3.62
C GLU A 71 -2.35 -3.84 -4.42
N MET A 72 -2.32 -3.67 -5.75
CA MET A 72 -3.33 -4.25 -6.64
C MET A 72 -3.27 -5.78 -6.62
N VAL A 73 -2.07 -6.35 -6.58
CA VAL A 73 -1.89 -7.80 -6.47
C VAL A 73 -2.43 -8.29 -5.12
N ALA A 74 -2.17 -7.60 -4.01
CA ALA A 74 -2.68 -8.00 -2.70
C ALA A 74 -4.21 -7.90 -2.61
N ILE A 75 -4.82 -6.85 -3.19
CA ILE A 75 -6.28 -6.70 -3.25
C ILE A 75 -6.92 -7.89 -3.96
N ASP A 76 -6.37 -8.32 -5.11
CA ASP A 76 -6.89 -9.52 -5.80
C ASP A 76 -6.84 -10.76 -4.90
N ARG A 77 -5.74 -10.95 -4.16
CA ARG A 77 -5.61 -12.08 -3.23
C ARG A 77 -6.67 -12.04 -2.13
N VAL A 78 -6.98 -10.84 -1.62
CA VAL A 78 -8.07 -10.66 -0.66
C VAL A 78 -9.42 -11.00 -1.27
N LEU A 79 -9.69 -10.55 -2.50
CA LEU A 79 -10.95 -10.90 -3.19
C LEU A 79 -11.07 -12.41 -3.40
N ASP A 80 -9.99 -13.09 -3.75
CA ASP A 80 -9.96 -14.54 -3.89
C ASP A 80 -10.17 -15.24 -2.54
N TRP A 81 -9.55 -14.74 -1.46
CA TRP A 81 -9.76 -15.23 -0.11
C TRP A 81 -11.22 -15.07 0.33
N CYS A 82 -11.84 -13.92 0.05
CA CYS A 82 -13.26 -13.66 0.36
C CYS A 82 -14.17 -14.64 -0.37
N LYS A 83 -13.91 -14.92 -1.65
CA LYS A 83 -14.65 -15.92 -2.43
C LYS A 83 -14.51 -17.33 -1.85
N GLN A 84 -13.30 -17.71 -1.43
CA GLN A 84 -13.03 -19.03 -0.87
C GLN A 84 -13.69 -19.25 0.50
N HIS A 85 -13.85 -18.18 1.29
CA HIS A 85 -14.45 -18.23 2.62
C HIS A 85 -15.92 -17.77 2.65
N GLU A 86 -16.53 -17.56 1.48
CA GLU A 86 -17.93 -17.10 1.33
C GLU A 86 -18.22 -15.81 2.14
N ARG A 87 -17.26 -14.88 2.17
CA ARG A 87 -17.37 -13.58 2.85
C ARG A 87 -17.67 -12.47 1.88
N ASP A 88 -18.48 -11.49 2.30
CA ASP A 88 -18.65 -10.25 1.55
C ASP A 88 -17.39 -9.37 1.71
N TYR A 89 -16.77 -9.02 0.58
CA TYR A 89 -15.61 -8.13 0.56
C TYR A 89 -15.94 -6.76 1.17
N ARG A 90 -17.19 -6.29 1.10
CA ARG A 90 -17.60 -4.99 1.68
C ARG A 90 -17.47 -4.95 3.20
N GLU A 91 -17.54 -6.10 3.86
CA GLU A 91 -17.39 -6.22 5.31
C GLU A 91 -15.92 -6.41 5.72
N VAL A 92 -15.15 -7.09 4.87
CA VAL A 92 -13.75 -7.42 5.13
C VAL A 92 -12.86 -6.20 4.93
N PHE A 93 -13.02 -5.50 3.81
CA PHE A 93 -12.12 -4.43 3.39
C PHE A 93 -11.96 -3.26 4.39
N PRO A 94 -13.03 -2.76 5.04
CA PRO A 94 -12.92 -1.72 6.07
C PRO A 94 -12.10 -2.10 7.31
N GLN A 95 -11.91 -3.41 7.55
CA GLN A 95 -11.16 -3.93 8.69
C GLN A 95 -9.72 -4.32 8.33
N LEU A 96 -9.34 -4.16 7.05
CA LEU A 96 -8.00 -4.49 6.60
C LEU A 96 -6.99 -3.44 6.98
N VAL A 97 -5.82 -3.92 7.37
CA VAL A 97 -4.62 -3.09 7.56
C VAL A 97 -3.63 -3.40 6.43
N LEU A 98 -3.27 -2.37 5.67
CA LEU A 98 -2.23 -2.47 4.64
C LEU A 98 -0.86 -2.16 5.22
N TYR A 99 0.10 -3.05 4.97
CA TYR A 99 1.53 -2.81 5.16
C TYR A 99 2.21 -2.82 3.81
N VAL A 100 2.95 -1.77 3.48
CA VAL A 100 3.69 -1.67 2.21
C VAL A 100 5.08 -1.10 2.47
N THR A 101 6.07 -1.57 1.71
CA THR A 101 7.47 -1.15 1.88
C THR A 101 7.75 0.26 1.35
N VAL A 102 6.96 0.71 0.37
CA VAL A 102 7.06 2.02 -0.28
C VAL A 102 5.67 2.65 -0.30
N GLU A 103 5.61 3.97 -0.17
CA GLU A 103 4.35 4.71 -0.26
C GLU A 103 3.58 4.35 -1.55
N PRO A 104 2.26 4.07 -1.46
CA PRO A 104 1.45 3.73 -2.61
C PRO A 104 1.35 4.94 -3.54
N CYS A 105 1.45 4.69 -4.84
CA CYS A 105 1.23 5.75 -5.82
C CYS A 105 -0.23 6.22 -5.81
N ILE A 106 -0.50 7.35 -6.47
CA ILE A 106 -1.85 7.96 -6.55
C ILE A 106 -2.92 6.96 -7.02
N MET A 107 -2.58 6.08 -7.97
CA MET A 107 -3.50 5.03 -8.46
C MET A 107 -3.86 4.04 -7.36
N CYS A 108 -2.87 3.53 -6.63
CA CYS A 108 -3.07 2.58 -5.54
C CYS A 108 -3.80 3.23 -4.36
N ALA A 109 -3.42 4.46 -4.00
CA ALA A 109 -4.09 5.23 -2.96
C ALA A 109 -5.59 5.45 -3.27
N ALA A 110 -5.92 5.81 -4.51
CA ALA A 110 -7.31 5.96 -4.95
C ALA A 110 -8.09 4.63 -4.90
N ALA A 111 -7.48 3.53 -5.35
CA ALA A 111 -8.10 2.21 -5.31
C ALA A 111 -8.38 1.74 -3.88
N LEU A 112 -7.40 1.89 -2.97
CA LEU A 112 -7.55 1.54 -1.55
C LEU A 112 -8.67 2.35 -0.90
N ARG A 113 -8.76 3.64 -1.25
CA ARG A 113 -9.77 4.56 -0.74
C ARG A 113 -11.18 4.23 -1.26
N LEU A 114 -11.33 3.84 -2.53
CA LEU A 114 -12.60 3.34 -3.08
C LEU A 114 -13.09 2.07 -2.38
N MET A 115 -12.18 1.25 -1.88
CA MET A 115 -12.49 0.02 -1.18
C MET A 115 -12.54 0.21 0.35
N SER A 116 -12.42 1.44 0.84
CA SER A 116 -12.39 1.77 2.27
C SER A 116 -11.32 1.04 3.08
N ILE A 117 -10.20 0.64 2.45
CA ILE A 117 -9.09 -0.02 3.15
C ILE A 117 -8.33 1.02 3.98
N LEU A 118 -8.10 0.74 5.26
CA LEU A 118 -7.23 1.54 6.11
C LEU A 118 -5.78 1.39 5.62
N SER A 119 -5.29 2.42 4.92
CA SER A 119 -3.95 2.41 4.32
C SER A 119 -2.91 3.10 5.20
N CYS A 120 -1.84 2.39 5.55
CA CYS A 120 -0.79 2.89 6.41
C CYS A 120 0.35 3.55 5.62
N CYS A 121 0.12 4.60 4.81
CA CYS A 121 1.21 5.36 4.16
C CYS A 121 0.88 6.84 3.89
N GLY A 122 1.86 7.70 4.13
CA GLY A 122 1.70 9.15 4.22
C GLY A 122 2.34 9.78 3.01
N SER A 123 1.52 10.46 2.22
CA SER A 123 1.88 11.01 0.92
C SER A 123 2.29 12.48 0.98
N VAL A 124 3.16 12.87 0.04
CA VAL A 124 3.56 14.28 -0.22
C VAL A 124 2.36 15.16 -0.64
N LEU A 125 1.32 14.53 -1.20
CA LEU A 125 0.00 15.13 -1.36
C LEU A 125 -0.87 14.66 -0.20
N SER A 126 -1.52 15.57 0.52
CA SER A 126 -2.48 15.27 1.58
C SER A 126 -3.77 14.65 1.05
N ILE A 127 -3.73 13.63 0.17
CA ILE A 127 -4.91 12.90 -0.31
C ILE A 127 -5.62 12.16 0.83
N SER A 128 -4.91 11.92 1.94
CA SER A 128 -5.47 11.41 3.19
C SER A 128 -6.34 12.45 3.92
N SER A 129 -6.11 13.75 3.71
CA SER A 129 -6.79 14.86 4.41
C SER A 129 -7.64 15.75 3.51
N ASP A 130 -7.43 15.72 2.20
CA ASP A 130 -8.23 16.49 1.26
C ASP A 130 -9.63 15.88 1.16
N ALA A 131 -10.61 16.73 1.43
CA ALA A 131 -12.03 16.44 1.20
C ALA A 131 -12.27 16.38 -0.32
N MET A 132 -11.82 15.30 -0.97
CA MET A 132 -12.37 14.94 -2.27
C MET A 132 -13.81 14.50 -2.03
N VAL A 133 -14.71 15.40 -2.42
CA VAL A 133 -16.16 15.17 -2.46
C VAL A 133 -16.38 13.83 -3.18
N ASP A 134 -17.01 12.88 -2.50
CA ASP A 134 -17.46 11.58 -3.04
C ASP A 134 -16.49 10.38 -3.03
N SER A 135 -15.32 10.46 -2.36
CA SER A 135 -14.33 9.36 -2.39
C SER A 135 -14.10 8.61 -1.06
N GLY A 136 -15.05 8.57 -0.12
CA GLY A 136 -14.93 7.75 1.11
C GLY A 136 -14.17 8.41 2.28
N ASP A 137 -14.09 7.70 3.41
CA ASP A 137 -13.58 8.22 4.70
C ASP A 137 -12.04 8.34 4.75
N PRO A 138 -11.49 9.31 5.50
CA PRO A 138 -10.05 9.44 5.72
C PRO A 138 -9.50 8.27 6.54
N PHE A 139 -8.25 7.89 6.28
CA PHE A 139 -7.57 6.76 6.93
C PHE A 139 -6.34 7.22 7.71
N GLU A 140 -6.02 6.51 8.79
CA GLU A 140 -4.81 6.78 9.60
C GLU A 140 -3.58 6.14 8.96
N CYS A 141 -2.50 6.91 8.86
CA CYS A 141 -1.23 6.45 8.34
C CYS A 141 -0.12 6.55 9.39
N SER A 142 0.64 5.47 9.57
CA SER A 142 1.93 5.46 10.25
C SER A 142 3.08 5.16 9.29
N SER A 143 4.16 5.96 9.33
CA SER A 143 5.35 5.76 8.49
C SER A 143 6.60 5.47 9.33
N GLY A 144 7.67 4.98 8.68
CA GLY A 144 8.98 4.77 9.32
C GLY A 144 9.32 3.34 9.73
N TYR A 145 8.45 2.37 9.48
CA TYR A 145 8.74 0.95 9.78
C TYR A 145 9.76 0.38 8.78
N ARG A 146 10.95 0.00 9.27
CA ARG A 146 12.06 -0.58 8.47
C ARG A 146 12.40 0.23 7.22
N ALA A 147 12.31 1.56 7.33
CA ALA A 147 12.56 2.45 6.21
C ALA A 147 13.97 2.26 5.63
N GLU A 148 14.97 2.01 6.48
CA GLU A 148 16.36 1.77 6.07
C GLU A 148 16.48 0.59 5.10
N GLU A 149 15.80 -0.51 5.40
CA GLU A 149 15.86 -1.74 4.60
C GLU A 149 15.07 -1.62 3.30
N ALA A 150 13.90 -0.98 3.34
CA ALA A 150 13.14 -0.69 2.13
C ALA A 150 13.95 0.21 1.17
N VAL A 151 14.62 1.23 1.72
CA VAL A 151 15.50 2.12 0.96
C VAL A 151 16.73 1.38 0.44
N GLU A 152 17.31 0.45 1.22
CA GLU A 152 18.45 -0.34 0.77
C GLU A 152 18.08 -1.24 -0.41
N LEU A 153 16.90 -1.88 -0.39
CA LEU A 153 16.40 -2.67 -1.52
C LEU A 153 16.20 -1.83 -2.78
N LEU A 154 15.58 -0.65 -2.64
CA LEU A 154 15.43 0.29 -3.76
C LEU A 154 16.78 0.73 -4.33
N LYS A 155 17.75 1.06 -3.45
CA LYS A 155 19.12 1.39 -3.87
C LYS A 155 19.78 0.21 -4.58
N ALA A 156 19.59 -1.01 -4.10
CA ALA A 156 20.12 -2.21 -4.73
C ALA A 156 19.55 -2.43 -6.14
N PHE A 157 18.25 -2.17 -6.34
CA PHE A 157 17.61 -2.22 -7.65
C PHE A 157 18.20 -1.17 -8.61
N TYR A 158 18.27 0.11 -8.21
CA TYR A 158 18.76 1.18 -9.09
C TYR A 158 20.27 1.21 -9.28
N ARG A 159 21.06 0.53 -8.45
CA ARG A 159 22.50 0.32 -8.68
C ARG A 159 22.76 -0.64 -9.85
N GLN A 160 21.82 -1.52 -10.17
CA GLN A 160 21.96 -2.40 -11.31
C GLN A 160 21.87 -1.57 -12.59
N GLU A 161 22.79 -1.80 -13.54
CA GLU A 161 22.69 -1.16 -14.84
C GLU A 161 21.42 -1.66 -15.53
N ASN A 162 20.55 -0.74 -15.94
CA ASN A 162 19.37 -1.09 -16.70
C ASN A 162 19.82 -1.67 -18.06
N PRO A 163 19.67 -3.00 -18.29
CA PRO A 163 20.12 -3.61 -19.53
C PRO A 163 19.32 -3.13 -20.75
N ASN A 164 18.14 -2.55 -20.50
CA ASN A 164 17.26 -1.97 -21.51
C ASN A 164 17.49 -0.46 -21.73
N ALA A 165 18.43 0.16 -20.99
CA ALA A 165 18.75 1.56 -21.20
C ALA A 165 19.42 1.74 -22.58
N PRO A 166 18.89 2.62 -23.45
CA PRO A 166 19.56 2.92 -24.70
C PRO A 166 20.95 3.49 -24.41
N LYS A 167 21.96 3.05 -25.17
CA LYS A 167 23.33 3.55 -25.03
C LYS A 167 23.31 5.08 -25.07
N SER A 168 23.84 5.70 -24.03
CA SER A 168 23.80 7.16 -23.89
C SER A 168 24.49 7.81 -25.10
N LYS A 169 23.74 8.65 -25.82
CA LYS A 169 24.29 9.48 -26.91
C LYS A 169 25.03 10.68 -26.32
N VAL A 170 26.03 10.45 -25.47
CA VAL A 170 26.90 11.56 -25.05
C VAL A 170 27.74 11.96 -26.26
N ARG A 171 27.42 13.09 -26.89
CA ARG A 171 28.27 13.68 -27.94
C ARG A 171 29.62 13.99 -27.31
N LYS A 172 30.66 13.22 -27.64
CA LYS A 172 32.05 13.61 -27.37
C LYS A 172 32.25 14.98 -28.02
N LYS A 173 32.44 16.02 -27.20
CA LYS A 173 32.86 17.33 -27.67
C LYS A 173 34.28 17.17 -28.18
N ASP A 174 34.46 17.07 -29.50
CA ASP A 174 35.78 17.09 -30.12
C ASP A 174 36.49 18.35 -29.65
N ARG A 175 37.52 18.14 -28.83
CA ARG A 175 38.41 19.20 -28.36
C ARG A 175 39.27 19.56 -29.56
N ARG A 176 38.81 20.53 -30.36
CA ARG A 176 39.60 21.14 -31.44
C ARG A 176 40.91 21.63 -30.84
N GLN A 177 42.02 21.05 -31.30
CA GLN A 177 43.38 21.55 -31.10
C GLN A 177 43.60 22.76 -32.02
#